data_AF-A0A1G2BZJ5-F1
#
_entry.id   AF-A0A1G2BZJ5-F1
#
_cell.length_a   1.000
_cell.length_b   1.000
_cell.length_c   1.000
_cell.angle_alpha   90.00
_cell.angle_beta   90.00
_cell.angle_gamma   90.00
#
_symmetry.space_group_name_H-M   'P 1'
#
loop_
_entity.id
_entity.type
_entity.pdbx_description
1 polymer ?
#
loop_
_entity_poly.entity_id
_entity_poly.type
_entity_poly.pdbx_seq_one_letter_code
_entity_poly.pdbx_strand_id
1 'polypeptide(L)'
;MFLAMVMLLVTTNVLAQQQGQTNKIVVDKSLLTPEQIAQAEAQATLDRTKSTVEQAGEWVGLGKEIGSAVDGALSALTERTDQFAKTDVGKFTMFLVAYKVIGSDLIQAVVGIPLFFVVVLMFIWLTRRNCMQRRYLVKEATDKDGTVTKEWNETDPEPSTQWSHLLAFLICSIMCTLIIFV
;
A
#
# COMPACT_ATOMS: atom_id res chain seq x y z
N MET A 1 -9.82 7.08 1.10
CA MET A 1 -8.94 8.20 0.66
C MET A 1 -9.53 9.01 -0.49
N PHE A 2 -10.03 8.39 -1.57
CA PHE A 2 -10.67 9.09 -2.69
C PHE A 2 -11.85 9.99 -2.29
N LEU A 3 -12.67 9.57 -1.32
CA LEU A 3 -13.88 10.28 -0.89
C LEU A 3 -13.58 11.57 -0.10
N ALA A 4 -12.49 11.58 0.68
CA ALA A 4 -12.03 12.78 1.39
C ALA A 4 -11.44 13.84 0.42
N MET A 5 -10.79 13.38 -0.65
CA MET A 5 -10.25 14.26 -1.69
C MET A 5 -11.34 14.94 -2.52
N VAL A 6 -12.47 14.25 -2.76
CA VAL A 6 -13.63 14.81 -3.46
C VAL A 6 -14.37 15.85 -2.62
N MET A 7 -14.49 15.66 -1.30
CA MET A 7 -15.10 16.64 -0.40
C MET A 7 -14.31 17.96 -0.32
N LEU A 8 -12.97 17.90 -0.39
CA LEU A 8 -12.09 19.08 -0.38
C LEU A 8 -12.18 19.91 -1.67
N LEU A 9 -12.60 19.32 -2.79
CA LEU A 9 -12.74 20.00 -4.08
C LEU A 9 -14.10 20.70 -4.26
N VAL A 10 -15.11 20.35 -3.46
CA VAL A 10 -16.45 20.95 -3.56
C VAL A 10 -16.55 22.24 -2.74
N THR A 11 -15.74 22.41 -1.70
CA THR A 11 -15.78 23.59 -0.80
C THR A 11 -15.10 24.84 -1.37
N THR A 12 -14.22 24.71 -2.36
CA THR A 12 -13.47 25.86 -2.92
C THR A 12 -14.31 26.77 -3.82
N ASN A 13 -15.42 26.28 -4.38
CA ASN A 13 -16.24 27.08 -5.32
C ASN A 13 -17.20 28.06 -4.60
N VAL A 14 -17.53 27.83 -3.34
CA VAL A 14 -18.49 28.68 -2.59
C VAL A 14 -17.84 29.96 -2.06
N LEU A 15 -16.53 29.95 -1.82
CA LEU A 15 -15.79 31.09 -1.25
C LEU A 15 -15.36 32.16 -2.28
N ALA A 16 -15.55 31.89 -3.58
CA ALA A 16 -15.18 32.83 -4.64
C ALA A 16 -16.25 33.89 -4.93
N GLN A 17 -17.47 33.79 -4.38
CA GLN A 17 -18.62 34.59 -4.83
C GLN A 17 -19.04 35.75 -3.91
N GLN A 18 -18.31 36.04 -2.83
CA GLN A 18 -18.69 37.12 -1.91
C GLN A 18 -17.71 38.31 -1.95
N GLN A 19 -17.59 38.95 -3.12
CA GLN A 19 -17.10 40.33 -3.20
C GLN A 19 -18.28 41.30 -3.08
N GLY A 20 -18.49 41.82 -1.87
CA GLY A 20 -19.46 42.88 -1.62
C GLY A 20 -19.14 44.16 -2.38
N GLN A 21 -20.15 44.75 -3.01
CA GLN A 21 -20.08 46.08 -3.62
C GLN A 21 -19.77 47.12 -2.55
N THR A 22 -18.54 47.63 -2.55
CA THR A 22 -18.20 48.89 -1.90
C THR A 22 -18.21 49.99 -2.95
N ASN A 23 -19.07 50.99 -2.79
CA ASN A 23 -19.13 52.18 -3.64
C ASN A 23 -17.79 52.93 -3.56
N LYS A 24 -16.86 52.58 -4.44
CA LYS A 24 -15.55 53.23 -4.55
C LYS A 24 -15.71 54.49 -5.40
N ILE A 25 -15.75 55.65 -4.74
CA ILE A 25 -15.67 56.94 -5.42
C ILE A 25 -14.25 57.07 -5.99
N VAL A 26 -14.13 56.99 -7.32
CA VAL A 26 -12.86 57.14 -8.03
C VAL A 26 -12.59 58.63 -8.20
N VAL A 27 -11.62 59.15 -7.45
CA VAL A 27 -11.15 60.54 -7.59
C VAL A 27 -10.03 60.56 -8.63
N ASP A 28 -10.16 61.42 -9.64
CA ASP A 28 -9.18 61.57 -10.70
C ASP A 28 -7.86 62.15 -10.16
N LYS A 29 -6.75 61.46 -10.45
CA LYS A 29 -5.41 61.80 -9.95
C LYS A 29 -4.85 63.14 -10.49
N SER A 30 -5.51 63.73 -11.49
CA SER A 30 -5.14 65.01 -12.10
C SER A 30 -5.51 66.23 -11.24
N LEU A 31 -6.31 66.04 -10.18
CA LEU A 31 -6.80 67.12 -9.29
C LEU A 31 -6.05 67.21 -7.95
N LEU A 32 -5.02 66.38 -7.75
CA LEU A 32 -4.31 66.25 -6.47
C LEU A 32 -2.89 66.79 -6.57
N THR A 33 -2.40 67.43 -5.50
CA THR A 33 -0.99 67.83 -5.44
C THR A 33 -0.08 66.60 -5.28
N PRO A 34 1.19 66.65 -5.75
CA PRO A 34 2.09 65.49 -5.70
C PRO A 34 2.27 64.90 -4.29
N GLU A 35 2.22 65.75 -3.26
CA GLU A 35 2.33 65.35 -1.86
C GLU A 35 1.08 64.60 -1.35
N GLN A 36 -0.12 65.00 -1.79
CA GLN A 36 -1.37 64.33 -1.43
C GLN A 36 -1.49 62.93 -2.06
N ILE A 37 -0.91 62.75 -3.26
CA ILE A 37 -0.85 61.44 -3.93
C ILE A 37 0.05 60.49 -3.15
N ALA A 38 1.24 60.94 -2.74
CA ALA A 38 2.17 60.14 -1.96
C ALA A 38 1.58 59.72 -0.60
N GLN A 39 0.87 60.63 0.06
CA GLN A 39 0.24 60.35 1.35
C GLN A 39 -0.96 59.40 1.22
N ALA A 40 -1.77 59.54 0.18
CA ALA A 40 -2.87 58.63 -0.11
C ALA A 40 -2.39 57.21 -0.48
N GLU A 41 -1.28 57.09 -1.21
CA GLU A 41 -0.69 55.79 -1.54
C GLU A 41 -0.06 55.11 -0.32
N ALA A 42 0.59 55.87 0.57
CA ALA A 42 1.09 55.37 1.85
C ALA A 42 -0.04 54.92 2.79
N GLN A 43 -1.14 55.68 2.86
CA GLN A 43 -2.32 55.29 3.64
C GLN A 43 -2.98 54.03 3.06
N ALA A 44 -3.16 53.97 1.74
CA ALA A 44 -3.77 52.83 1.05
C ALA A 44 -2.95 51.53 1.17
N THR A 45 -1.62 51.64 1.27
CA THR A 45 -0.75 50.47 1.49
C THR A 45 -0.82 49.97 2.93
N LEU A 46 -0.89 50.87 3.92
CA LEU A 46 -1.11 50.50 5.32
C LEU A 46 -2.48 49.86 5.53
N ASP A 47 -3.54 50.41 4.94
CA ASP A 47 -4.90 49.89 5.10
C ASP A 47 -5.08 48.52 4.42
N ARG A 48 -4.45 48.30 3.26
CA ARG A 48 -4.40 46.97 2.61
C ARG A 48 -3.63 45.94 3.42
N THR A 49 -2.54 46.35 4.05
CA THR A 49 -1.73 45.43 4.89
C THR A 49 -2.51 45.05 6.14
N LYS A 50 -3.18 46.00 6.79
CA LYS A 50 -4.04 45.74 7.96
C LYS A 50 -5.22 44.83 7.61
N SER A 51 -5.95 45.09 6.53
CA SER A 51 -7.08 44.25 6.14
C SER A 51 -6.66 42.83 5.74
N THR A 52 -5.49 42.67 5.12
CA THR A 52 -4.94 41.35 4.77
C THR A 52 -4.55 40.58 6.03
N VAL A 53 -3.94 41.23 7.00
CA VAL A 53 -3.53 40.61 8.28
C VAL A 53 -4.75 40.24 9.12
N GLU A 54 -5.77 41.09 9.15
CA GLU A 54 -7.02 40.84 9.88
C GLU A 54 -7.80 39.69 9.27
N GLN A 55 -7.96 39.66 7.94
CA GLN A 55 -8.56 38.53 7.25
C GLN A 55 -7.76 37.23 7.47
N ALA A 56 -6.43 37.28 7.36
CA ALA A 56 -5.58 36.12 7.64
C ALA A 56 -5.74 35.63 9.10
N GLY A 57 -5.88 36.55 10.06
CA GLY A 57 -6.15 36.25 11.46
C GLY A 57 -7.50 35.57 11.67
N GLU A 58 -8.56 36.03 10.99
CA GLU A 58 -9.88 35.41 11.02
C GLU A 58 -9.87 33.99 10.43
N TRP A 59 -9.21 33.78 9.29
CA TRP A 59 -9.07 32.45 8.68
C TRP A 59 -8.28 31.48 9.56
N VAL A 60 -7.22 31.95 10.21
CA VAL A 60 -6.43 31.14 11.15
C VAL A 60 -7.23 30.85 12.43
N GLY A 61 -7.99 31.82 12.93
CA GLY A 61 -8.90 31.65 14.08
C GLY A 61 -9.97 30.60 13.79
N LEU A 62 -10.64 30.71 12.64
CA LEU A 62 -11.67 29.76 12.20
C LEU A 62 -11.09 28.36 11.98
N GLY A 63 -9.92 28.26 11.35
CA GLY A 63 -9.23 26.99 11.16
C GLY A 63 -8.83 26.33 12.49
N LYS A 64 -8.44 27.12 13.48
CA LYS A 64 -8.11 26.64 14.83
C LYS A 64 -9.36 26.15 15.58
N GLU A 65 -10.47 26.86 15.49
CA GLU A 65 -11.73 26.45 16.12
C GLU A 65 -12.28 25.17 15.48
N ILE A 66 -12.29 25.07 14.15
CA ILE A 66 -12.72 23.86 13.44
C ILE A 66 -11.78 22.70 13.75
N GLY A 67 -10.46 22.92 13.70
CA GLY A 67 -9.47 21.89 14.02
C GLY A 67 -9.62 21.38 15.45
N SER A 68 -9.82 22.27 16.42
CA SER A 68 -10.06 21.90 17.81
C SER A 68 -11.38 21.16 18.00
N ALA A 69 -12.44 21.53 17.29
CA ALA A 69 -13.72 20.85 17.36
C ALA A 69 -13.65 19.44 16.76
N VAL A 70 -12.95 19.28 15.63
CA VAL A 70 -12.74 17.99 14.97
C VAL A 70 -11.88 17.07 15.83
N ASP A 71 -10.79 17.58 16.41
CA ASP A 71 -9.94 16.83 17.33
C ASP A 71 -10.71 16.38 18.58
N GLY A 72 -11.53 17.27 19.16
CA GLY A 72 -12.41 16.93 20.27
C GLY A 72 -13.43 15.83 19.92
N ALA A 73 -14.03 15.90 18.73
CA ALA A 73 -14.97 14.89 18.25
C ALA A 73 -14.31 13.52 18.01
N LEU A 74 -13.13 13.51 17.36
CA LEU A 74 -12.34 12.30 17.11
C LEU A 74 -11.84 11.66 18.41
N SER A 75 -11.37 12.47 19.34
CA SER A 75 -10.91 12.01 20.65
C SER A 75 -12.06 11.38 21.45
N ALA A 76 -13.21 12.05 21.51
CA ALA A 76 -14.40 11.50 22.16
C ALA A 76 -14.88 10.19 21.51
N LEU A 77 -14.88 10.13 20.18
CA LEU A 77 -15.25 8.92 19.45
C LEU A 77 -14.27 7.76 19.73
N THR A 78 -12.98 8.08 19.77
CA THR A 78 -11.92 7.09 20.05
C THR A 78 -12.05 6.55 21.47
N GLU A 79 -12.24 7.42 22.46
CA GLU A 79 -12.41 7.02 23.86
C GLU A 79 -13.64 6.13 24.04
N ARG A 80 -14.77 6.48 23.42
CA ARG A 80 -15.97 5.64 23.44
C ARG A 80 -15.73 4.30 22.76
N THR A 81 -15.06 4.29 21.61
CA THR A 81 -14.74 3.06 20.88
C THR A 81 -13.82 2.14 21.68
N ASP A 82 -12.83 2.68 22.38
CA ASP A 82 -11.92 1.93 23.26
C ASP A 82 -12.68 1.34 24.47
N GLN A 83 -13.56 2.13 25.09
CA GLN A 83 -14.45 1.63 26.15
C GLN A 83 -15.33 0.48 25.64
N PHE A 84 -15.93 0.62 24.45
CA PHE A 84 -16.71 -0.45 23.82
C PHE A 84 -15.85 -1.67 23.52
N ALA A 85 -14.66 -1.50 22.94
CA ALA A 85 -13.74 -2.59 22.60
C ALA A 85 -13.26 -3.37 23.83
N LYS A 86 -13.19 -2.74 25.01
CA LYS A 86 -12.81 -3.38 26.28
C LYS A 86 -13.93 -4.21 26.91
N THR A 87 -15.20 -3.97 26.57
CA THR A 87 -16.32 -4.80 27.04
C THR A 87 -16.24 -6.22 26.49
N ASP A 88 -16.79 -7.21 27.20
CA ASP A 88 -16.76 -8.61 26.75
C ASP A 88 -17.47 -8.81 25.40
N VAL A 89 -18.56 -8.07 25.17
CA VAL A 89 -19.31 -8.07 23.91
C VAL A 89 -18.55 -7.36 22.78
N GLY A 90 -17.84 -6.29 23.10
CA GLY A 90 -17.02 -5.55 22.15
C GLY A 90 -15.78 -6.31 21.71
N LYS A 91 -15.09 -7.01 22.62
CA LYS A 91 -13.97 -7.92 22.30
C LYS A 91 -14.42 -9.02 21.35
N PHE A 92 -15.56 -9.64 21.62
CA PHE A 92 -16.12 -10.67 20.73
C PHE A 92 -16.45 -10.11 19.34
N THR A 93 -17.04 -8.91 19.28
CA THR A 93 -17.36 -8.24 18.02
C THR A 93 -16.09 -7.88 17.23
N MET A 94 -15.07 -7.35 17.90
CA MET A 94 -13.75 -7.07 17.29
C MET A 94 -13.11 -8.34 16.75
N PHE A 95 -13.17 -9.45 17.50
CA PHE A 95 -12.66 -10.73 17.05
C PHE A 95 -13.40 -11.24 15.81
N LEU A 96 -14.73 -11.10 15.77
CA LEU A 96 -15.55 -11.52 14.64
C LEU A 96 -15.26 -10.67 13.38
N VAL A 97 -15.09 -9.36 13.54
CA VAL A 97 -14.68 -8.47 12.44
C VAL A 97 -13.26 -8.79 11.97
N ALA A 98 -12.31 -8.98 12.90
CA ALA A 98 -10.95 -9.38 12.56
C ALA A 98 -10.92 -10.73 11.82
N TYR A 99 -11.71 -11.70 12.29
CA TYR A 99 -11.89 -12.99 11.62
C TYR A 99 -12.53 -12.84 10.24
N LYS A 100 -13.50 -11.94 10.06
CA LYS A 100 -14.14 -11.75 8.75
C LYS A 100 -13.23 -11.04 7.74
N VAL A 101 -12.39 -10.12 8.20
CA VAL A 101 -11.50 -9.31 7.34
C VAL A 101 -10.18 -10.03 7.05
N ILE A 102 -9.59 -10.69 8.05
CA ILE A 102 -8.28 -11.37 7.94
C ILE A 102 -8.47 -12.88 7.73
N GLY A 103 -9.65 -13.45 8.01
CA GLY A 103 -9.84 -14.89 8.01
C GLY A 103 -9.67 -15.53 6.64
N SER A 104 -10.02 -14.87 5.53
CA SER A 104 -9.72 -15.39 4.18
C SER A 104 -8.23 -15.61 4.00
N ASP A 105 -7.45 -14.58 4.31
CA ASP A 105 -6.01 -14.53 4.08
C ASP A 105 -5.28 -15.44 5.07
N LEU A 106 -5.76 -15.52 6.30
CA LEU A 106 -5.20 -16.40 7.33
C LEU A 106 -5.48 -17.87 7.01
N ILE A 107 -6.68 -18.22 6.54
CA ILE A 107 -7.02 -19.59 6.12
C ILE A 107 -6.21 -19.97 4.88
N GLN A 108 -6.08 -19.07 3.90
CA GLN A 108 -5.24 -19.27 2.72
C GLN A 108 -3.77 -19.45 3.11
N ALA A 109 -3.24 -18.69 4.06
CA ALA A 109 -1.88 -18.85 4.55
C ALA A 109 -1.68 -20.19 5.28
N VAL A 110 -2.61 -20.55 6.18
CA VAL A 110 -2.52 -21.79 6.99
C VAL A 110 -2.62 -23.05 6.13
N VAL A 111 -3.42 -23.05 5.07
CA VAL A 111 -3.56 -24.20 4.16
C VAL A 111 -2.54 -24.14 3.01
N GLY A 112 -2.29 -22.95 2.49
CA GLY A 112 -1.44 -22.71 1.34
C GLY A 112 0.05 -22.94 1.61
N ILE A 113 0.56 -22.51 2.77
CA ILE A 113 1.98 -22.68 3.11
C ILE A 113 2.36 -24.16 3.22
N PRO A 114 1.63 -25.02 3.98
CA PRO A 114 1.93 -26.45 4.02
C PRO A 114 1.82 -27.13 2.66
N LEU A 115 0.81 -26.77 1.86
CA LEU A 115 0.62 -27.33 0.52
C LEU A 115 1.81 -26.97 -0.38
N PHE A 116 2.31 -25.74 -0.32
CA PHE A 116 3.49 -25.30 -1.06
C PHE A 116 4.72 -26.15 -0.70
N PHE A 117 4.96 -26.39 0.59
CA PHE A 117 6.07 -27.26 1.01
C PHE A 117 5.93 -28.69 0.49
N VAL A 118 4.73 -29.28 0.52
CA VAL A 118 4.50 -30.63 -0.01
C VAL A 118 4.80 -30.70 -1.51
N VAL A 119 4.31 -29.73 -2.28
CA VAL A 119 4.55 -29.65 -3.73
C VAL A 119 6.03 -29.50 -4.05
N VAL A 120 6.73 -28.62 -3.34
CA VAL A 120 8.18 -28.41 -3.52
C VAL A 120 8.98 -29.67 -3.17
N LEU A 121 8.66 -30.33 -2.05
CA LEU A 121 9.32 -31.58 -1.65
C LEU A 121 9.07 -32.71 -2.66
N MET A 122 7.84 -32.83 -3.17
CA MET A 122 7.50 -33.79 -4.23
C MET A 122 8.30 -33.52 -5.50
N PHE A 123 8.48 -32.25 -5.86
CA PHE A 123 9.24 -31.85 -7.05
C PHE A 123 10.73 -32.16 -6.90
N ILE A 124 11.33 -31.81 -5.76
CA ILE A 124 12.72 -32.15 -5.44
C ILE A 124 12.94 -33.65 -5.54
N TRP A 125 12.01 -34.45 -5.02
CA TRP A 125 12.09 -35.90 -5.08
C TRP A 125 12.03 -36.43 -6.53
N LEU A 126 11.12 -35.87 -7.36
CA LEU A 126 10.99 -36.24 -8.76
C LEU A 126 12.25 -35.89 -9.57
N THR A 127 12.76 -34.67 -9.41
CA THR A 127 14.00 -34.22 -10.06
C THR A 127 15.20 -35.04 -9.60
N ARG A 128 15.29 -35.34 -8.30
CA ARG A 128 16.33 -36.22 -7.75
C ARG A 128 16.26 -37.63 -8.33
N ARG A 129 15.06 -38.14 -8.60
CA ARG A 129 14.88 -39.48 -9.17
C ARG A 129 15.19 -39.54 -10.66
N ASN A 130 14.87 -38.49 -11.42
CA ASN A 130 14.93 -38.51 -12.88
C ASN A 130 16.15 -37.80 -13.49
N CYS A 131 16.73 -36.81 -12.80
CA CYS A 131 17.82 -35.98 -13.35
C CYS A 131 19.18 -36.26 -12.73
N MET A 132 19.29 -37.12 -11.71
CA MET A 132 20.59 -37.53 -11.16
C MET A 132 21.17 -38.70 -11.95
N GLN A 133 22.42 -38.56 -12.37
CA GLN A 133 23.22 -39.61 -13.00
C GLN A 133 23.22 -40.85 -12.11
N ARG A 134 22.67 -41.96 -12.62
CA ARG A 134 22.76 -43.27 -11.98
C ARG A 134 23.84 -44.08 -12.67
N ARG A 135 24.77 -44.60 -11.88
CA ARG A 135 25.70 -45.65 -12.32
C ARG A 135 24.99 -46.98 -12.25
N TYR A 136 24.97 -47.72 -13.35
CA TYR A 136 24.47 -49.09 -13.38
C TYR A 136 25.55 -50.01 -13.97
N LEU A 137 25.58 -51.26 -13.48
CA LEU A 137 26.47 -52.29 -13.98
C LEU A 137 25.97 -52.75 -15.35
N VAL A 138 26.81 -52.58 -16.37
CA VAL A 138 26.46 -52.96 -17.75
C VAL A 138 26.96 -54.36 -18.05
N LYS A 139 28.18 -54.68 -17.59
CA LYS A 139 28.78 -56.00 -17.73
C LYS A 139 29.58 -56.36 -16.49
N GLU A 140 29.39 -57.58 -16.06
CA GLU A 140 30.23 -58.25 -15.09
C GLU A 140 30.83 -59.46 -15.80
N ALA A 141 32.14 -59.43 -16.00
CA ALA A 141 32.88 -60.51 -16.63
C ALA A 141 33.88 -61.07 -15.62
N THR A 142 33.92 -62.40 -15.50
CA THR A 142 34.91 -63.10 -14.68
C THR A 142 35.96 -63.67 -15.61
N ASP A 143 37.20 -63.24 -15.44
CA ASP A 143 38.32 -63.72 -16.24
C ASP A 143 38.74 -65.13 -15.77
N LYS A 144 39.49 -65.85 -16.62
CA LYS A 144 39.93 -67.23 -16.33
C LYS A 144 40.84 -67.34 -15.09
N ASP A 145 41.46 -66.23 -14.70
CA ASP A 145 42.30 -66.10 -13.51
C ASP A 145 41.49 -65.82 -12.22
N GLY A 146 40.15 -65.77 -12.30
CA GLY A 146 39.25 -65.49 -11.18
C GLY A 146 39.02 -64.01 -10.89
N THR A 147 39.62 -63.11 -11.69
CA THR A 147 39.48 -61.66 -11.54
C THR A 147 38.14 -61.19 -12.11
N VAL A 148 37.34 -60.48 -11.30
CA VAL A 148 36.05 -59.92 -11.73
C VAL A 148 36.26 -58.49 -12.24
N THR A 149 35.98 -58.26 -13.53
CA THR A 149 35.96 -56.92 -14.11
C THR A 149 34.53 -56.40 -14.20
N LYS A 150 34.32 -55.17 -13.72
CA LYS A 150 33.01 -54.51 -13.69
C LYS A 150 33.05 -53.28 -14.58
N GLU A 151 32.25 -53.30 -15.63
CA GLU A 151 32.08 -52.16 -16.54
C GLU A 151 30.86 -51.34 -16.10
N TRP A 152 31.13 -50.11 -15.68
CA TRP A 152 30.12 -49.15 -15.24
C TRP A 152 29.86 -48.16 -16.37
N ASN A 153 28.60 -47.99 -16.78
CA ASN A 153 28.20 -46.85 -17.59
C ASN A 153 27.43 -45.84 -16.75
N GLU A 154 27.60 -44.57 -17.10
CA GLU A 154 26.86 -43.46 -16.55
C GLU A 154 25.71 -43.14 -17.50
N THR A 155 24.47 -43.07 -16.98
CA THR A 155 23.38 -42.47 -17.74
C THR A 155 23.54 -40.97 -17.66
N ASP A 156 23.95 -40.34 -18.77
CA ASP A 156 23.92 -38.89 -18.87
C ASP A 156 22.47 -38.42 -19.05
N PRO A 157 21.92 -37.62 -18.11
CA PRO A 157 20.60 -37.06 -18.26
C PRO A 157 20.59 -36.12 -19.47
N GLU A 158 19.67 -36.38 -20.39
CA GLU A 158 19.50 -35.56 -21.58
C GLU A 158 19.18 -34.10 -21.17
N PRO A 159 19.89 -33.08 -21.70
CA PRO A 159 19.73 -31.69 -21.27
C PRO A 159 18.29 -31.19 -21.48
N SER A 160 17.60 -31.68 -22.51
CA SER A 160 16.19 -31.38 -22.80
C SER A 160 15.25 -31.73 -21.62
N THR A 161 15.54 -32.81 -20.91
CA THR A 161 14.73 -33.33 -19.81
C THR A 161 14.97 -32.54 -18.52
N GLN A 162 16.18 -32.01 -18.34
CA GLN A 162 16.50 -31.14 -17.21
C GLN A 162 15.77 -29.79 -17.33
N TRP A 163 15.78 -29.19 -18.52
CA TRP A 163 15.08 -27.93 -18.78
C TRP A 163 13.56 -28.06 -18.68
N SER A 164 12.98 -29.20 -19.09
CA SER A 164 11.53 -29.43 -18.98
C SER A 164 11.07 -29.53 -17.53
N HIS A 165 11.83 -30.20 -16.66
CA HIS A 165 11.55 -30.24 -15.22
C HIS A 165 11.71 -28.87 -14.56
N LEU A 166 12.72 -28.07 -14.93
CA LEU A 166 12.90 -26.72 -14.38
C LEU A 166 11.74 -25.80 -14.79
N LEU A 167 11.30 -25.89 -16.05
CA LEU A 167 10.18 -25.10 -16.55
C LEU A 167 8.85 -25.50 -15.89
N ALA A 168 8.62 -26.80 -15.69
CA ALA A 168 7.45 -27.31 -14.96
C ALA A 168 7.43 -26.86 -13.48
N PHE A 169 8.61 -26.79 -12.83
CA PHE A 169 8.73 -26.26 -11.46
C PHE A 169 8.31 -24.79 -11.39
N LEU A 170 8.82 -23.96 -12.30
CA LEU A 170 8.50 -22.53 -12.33
C LEU A 170 7.01 -22.28 -12.55
N ILE A 171 6.39 -23.00 -13.49
CA ILE A 171 4.95 -22.88 -13.76
C ILE A 171 4.13 -23.31 -12.53
N CYS A 172 4.48 -24.44 -11.92
CA CYS A 172 3.79 -24.95 -10.73
C CYS A 172 3.95 -24.02 -9.52
N SER A 173 5.15 -23.45 -9.32
CA SER A 173 5.42 -22.46 -8.28
C SER A 173 4.58 -21.19 -8.47
N ILE A 174 4.49 -20.68 -9.70
CA ILE A 174 3.67 -19.50 -10.01
C ILE A 174 2.20 -19.79 -9.74
N MET A 175 1.69 -20.94 -10.18
CA MET A 175 0.31 -21.37 -9.91
C MET A 175 0.01 -21.50 -8.41
N CYS A 176 0.94 -22.06 -7.63
CA CYS A 176 0.77 -22.16 -6.17
C CYS A 176 0.75 -20.77 -5.53
N THR A 177 1.62 -19.84 -5.95
CA THR A 177 1.57 -18.46 -5.42
C THR A 177 0.28 -17.75 -5.76
N LEU A 178 -0.26 -17.95 -6.96
CA LEU A 178 -1.55 -17.37 -7.34
C LEU A 178 -2.69 -17.90 -6.47
N ILE A 179 -2.72 -19.19 -6.13
CA ILE A 179 -3.75 -19.77 -5.26
C ILE A 179 -3.63 -19.30 -3.79
N ILE A 180 -2.43 -18.92 -3.34
CA ILE A 180 -2.19 -18.45 -1.98
C ILE A 180 -2.56 -16.97 -1.80
N PHE A 181 -2.38 -16.17 -2.85
CA PHE A 181 -2.56 -14.70 -2.80
C PHE A 181 -3.81 -14.17 -3.50
N VAL A 182 -4.60 -15.05 -4.15
CA VAL A 182 -5.90 -14.74 -4.78
C VAL A 182 -6.98 -15.57 -4.11
#